data_AF-A0A2G2MQS1-F1
#
_entry.id   AF-A0A2G2MQS1-F1
#
_cell.length_a   1.000
_cell.length_b   1.000
_cell.length_c   1.000
_cell.angle_alpha   90.00
_cell.angle_beta   90.00
_cell.angle_gamma   90.00
#
_symmetry.space_group_name_H-M   'P 1'
#
loop_
_entity.id
_entity.type
_entity.pdbx_description
1 polymer ?
#
loop_
_entity_poly.entity_id
_entity_poly.type
_entity_poly.pdbx_seq_one_letter_code
_entity_poly.pdbx_strand_id
1 'polypeptide(L)' 'MGNGCFVTEEATSKILLRVTNVCAECYDDIHVGDTIHYDMQNYRYLCTDCQERLFTQMNENCEVVEEESTGLFC' A
#
# COMPACT_ATOMS: atom_id res chain seq x y z
N MET A 1 -12.15 7.31 -1.40
CA MET A 1 -11.95 6.07 -0.61
C MET A 1 -10.51 6.09 -0.13
N GLY A 2 -10.31 6.14 1.19
CA GLY A 2 -8.99 6.39 1.78
C GLY A 2 -8.03 5.24 1.47
N ASN A 3 -6.81 5.60 1.10
CA ASN A 3 -5.69 4.70 0.84
C ASN A 3 -5.17 4.06 2.15
N GLY A 4 -6.07 3.54 2.99
CA GLY A 4 -5.86 3.28 4.42
C GLY A 4 -4.86 2.17 4.75
N CYS A 5 -4.30 1.51 3.74
CA CYS A 5 -3.30 0.44 3.91
C CYS A 5 -1.86 0.92 3.67
N PHE A 6 -1.67 2.10 3.06
CA PHE A 6 -0.35 2.62 2.72
C PHE A 6 -0.12 4.00 3.33
N VAL A 7 1.05 4.20 3.95
CA VAL A 7 1.51 5.51 4.39
C VAL A 7 2.57 6.00 3.41
N THR A 8 2.28 7.10 2.73
CA THR A 8 3.23 7.73 1.79
C THR A 8 4.18 8.65 2.54
N GLU A 9 5.47 8.48 2.32
CA GLU A 9 6.52 9.34 2.87
C GLU A 9 7.68 9.50 1.88
N GLU A 10 8.52 10.52 2.11
CA GLU A 10 9.76 10.70 1.36
C GLU A 10 10.86 9.83 1.97
N ALA A 11 11.60 9.11 1.13
CA ALA A 11 12.73 8.29 1.54
C ALA A 11 13.85 9.16 2.12
N THR A 12 14.04 9.08 3.44
CA THR A 12 15.17 9.73 4.11
C THR A 12 16.31 8.74 4.31
N SER A 13 17.55 9.25 4.43
CA SER A 13 18.71 8.40 4.75
C SER A 13 18.51 7.57 6.03
N LYS A 14 17.72 8.08 6.99
CA LYS A 14 17.38 7.38 8.23
C LYS A 14 16.51 6.15 7.97
N ILE A 15 15.57 6.22 7.02
CA ILE A 15 14.73 5.08 6.62
C ILE A 15 15.60 4.05 5.91
N LEU A 16 16.38 4.47 4.90
CA LEU A 16 17.17 3.55 4.09
C LEU A 16 18.25 2.81 4.89
N LEU A 17 18.90 3.49 5.83
CA LEU A 17 19.92 2.88 6.69
C LEU A 17 19.35 1.94 7.77
N ARG A 18 18.09 2.13 8.18
CA ARG A 18 17.48 1.36 9.27
C ARG A 18 16.59 0.23 8.80
N VAL A 19 16.09 0.31 7.57
CA VAL A 19 15.07 -0.61 7.08
C VAL A 19 15.55 -1.31 5.81
N THR A 20 15.60 -0.57 4.70
CA THR A 20 15.98 -1.13 3.39
C THR A 20 16.25 -0.01 2.39
N ASN A 21 17.16 -0.24 1.46
CA ASN A 21 17.40 0.60 0.29
C ASN A 21 16.78 0.02 -1.00
N VAL A 22 15.91 -0.98 -0.88
CA VAL A 22 15.22 -1.61 -2.02
C VAL A 22 13.74 -1.81 -1.74
N CYS A 23 12.92 -1.76 -2.79
CA CYS A 23 11.51 -2.11 -2.74
C CYS A 23 11.32 -3.58 -2.34
N ALA A 24 10.44 -3.85 -1.39
CA ALA A 24 10.22 -5.20 -0.88
C ALA A 24 9.45 -6.13 -1.85
N GLU A 25 8.95 -5.61 -2.98
CA GLU A 25 8.15 -6.35 -3.95
C GLU A 25 8.91 -6.59 -5.26
N CYS A 26 9.51 -5.56 -5.85
CA CYS A 26 10.26 -5.68 -7.10
C CYS A 26 11.79 -5.70 -6.93
N TYR A 27 12.30 -5.41 -5.72
CA TYR A 27 13.73 -5.28 -5.43
C TYR A 27 14.46 -4.14 -6.15
N ASP A 28 13.73 -3.21 -6.77
CA ASP A 28 14.34 -1.99 -7.32
C ASP A 28 14.91 -1.10 -6.21
N ASP A 29 16.00 -0.41 -6.52
CA ASP A 29 16.67 0.50 -5.59
C ASP A 29 15.79 1.70 -5.23
N ILE A 30 15.80 2.04 -3.94
CA ILE A 30 15.18 3.22 -3.37
C ILE A 30 16.29 4.18 -2.95
N HIS A 31 16.20 5.41 -3.43
CA HIS A 31 17.15 6.48 -3.15
C HIS A 31 16.54 7.53 -2.22
N VAL A 32 17.41 8.32 -1.60
CA VAL A 32 16.97 9.45 -0.77
C VAL A 32 16.23 10.46 -1.64
N GLY A 33 15.06 10.90 -1.19
CA GLY A 33 14.18 11.80 -1.93
C GLY A 33 13.10 11.09 -2.76
N ASP A 34 13.18 9.77 -2.92
CA ASP A 34 12.13 9.01 -3.62
C ASP A 34 10.84 9.01 -2.80
N THR A 35 9.70 8.96 -3.50
CA THR A 35 8.41 8.71 -2.84
C THR A 35 8.27 7.21 -2.58
N ILE A 36 8.07 6.86 -1.31
CA ILE A 36 7.91 5.47 -0.88
C ILE A 36 6.60 5.29 -0.12
N HIS A 37 6.12 4.06 -0.11
CA HIS A 37 4.86 3.70 0.53
C HIS A 37 5.09 2.58 1.53
N TYR A 38 4.80 2.86 2.80
CA TYR A 38 4.81 1.86 3.85
C TYR A 38 3.49 1.09 3.86
N ASP A 39 3.56 -0.18 3.51
CA ASP A 39 2.46 -1.14 3.60
C ASP A 39 2.24 -1.53 5.07
N MET A 40 1.15 -1.03 5.66
CA MET A 40 0.82 -1.29 7.07
C MET A 40 0.33 -2.73 7.32
N GLN A 41 -0.04 -3.48 6.28
CA GLN A 41 -0.50 -4.86 6.42
C GLN A 41 0.68 -5.83 6.45
N ASN A 42 1.66 -5.60 5.58
CA ASN A 42 2.83 -6.47 5.43
C ASN A 42 4.11 -5.92 6.08
N TYR A 43 4.04 -4.73 6.69
CA TYR A 43 5.14 -4.05 7.37
C TYR A 43 6.38 -3.88 6.49
N ARG A 44 6.16 -3.45 5.23
CA ARG A 44 7.21 -3.35 4.20
C ARG A 44 7.14 -2.04 3.44
N TYR A 45 8.29 -1.58 2.92
CA TYR A 45 8.37 -0.41 2.06
C TYR A 45 8.32 -0.79 0.59
N LEU A 46 7.56 -0.02 -0.19
CA LEU A 46 7.29 -0.23 -1.60
C LEU A 46 7.55 1.05 -2.41
N CYS A 47 7.98 0.89 -3.67
CA CYS A 47 7.93 1.98 -4.64
C CYS A 47 6.48 2.26 -5.08
N THR A 48 6.25 3.42 -5.71
CA THR A 48 4.94 3.84 -6.20
C THR A 48 4.30 2.82 -7.14
N ASP A 49 5.04 2.31 -8.12
CA ASP A 49 4.53 1.34 -9.09
C ASP A 49 4.00 0.06 -8.40
N CYS A 50 4.73 -0.44 -7.39
CA CYS A 50 4.30 -1.62 -6.64
C CYS A 50 3.09 -1.32 -5.75
N GLN A 51 3.04 -0.15 -5.13
CA GLN A 51 1.89 0.27 -4.31
C GLN A 51 0.62 0.37 -5.17
N GLU A 52 0.68 1.01 -6.33
CA GLU A 52 -0.46 1.18 -7.25
C GLU A 52 -0.95 -0.18 -7.79
N ARG A 53 -0.03 -1.05 -8.17
CA ARG A 53 -0.35 -2.42 -8.63
C ARG A 53 -1.06 -3.21 -7.53
N LEU A 54 -0.54 -3.19 -6.31
CA LEU A 54 -1.14 -3.91 -5.18
C LEU A 54 -2.50 -3.31 -4.77
N PHE A 55 -2.63 -1.98 -4.81
CA PHE A 55 -3.90 -1.31 -4.54
C PHE A 55 -4.97 -1.68 -5.57
N THR A 56 -4.60 -1.75 -6.85
CA THR A 56 -5.51 -2.18 -7.92
C THR A 56 -5.99 -3.61 -7.70
N GLN A 57 -5.06 -4.53 -7.43
CA GLN A 57 -5.40 -5.94 -7.13
C GLN A 57 -6.32 -6.06 -5.91
N MET A 58 -6.13 -5.23 -4.89
CA MET A 58 -6.96 -5.25 -3.68
C MET A 58 -8.39 -4.75 -3.96
N ASN A 59 -8.53 -3.73 -4.80
CA ASN A 59 -9.84 -3.22 -5.21
C ASN A 59 -10.58 -4.18 -6.15
N GLU A 60 -9.87 -4.88 -7.03
CA GLU A 60 -10.46 -5.92 -7.89
C GLU A 60 -11.03 -7.09 -7.08
N ASN A 61 -10.40 -7.40 -5.93
CA ASN A 61 -10.86 -8.44 -5.01
C ASN A 61 -11.91 -7.97 -3.98
N CYS A 62 -12.29 -6.69 -3.98
CA CYS A 62 -13.41 -6.21 -3.16
C CYS A 62 -14.73 -6.61 -3.83
N GLU A 63 -15.32 -7.73 -3.37
CA GLU A 63 -16.70 -8.06 -3.69
C GLU A 63 -17.61 -6.89 -3.29
N VAL A 64 -18.32 -6.33 -4.26
CA VAL A 64 -19.40 -5.37 -4.00
C VAL A 64 -20.51 -6.17 -3.33
N VAL A 65 -20.59 -6.10 -2.01
CA VAL A 65 -21.74 -6.61 -1.27
C VAL A 65 -22.90 -5.68 -1.61
N GLU A 66 -23.75 -6.09 -2.55
CA GLU A 66 -25.06 -5.45 -2.71
C GLU A 66 -25.83 -5.71 -1.41
N GLU A 67 -26.12 -4.65 -0.65
CA GLU A 67 -27.07 -4.72 0.45
C GLU A 67 -28.44 -5.06 -0.15
N GLU A 68 -28.77 -6.35 -0.25
CA GLU A 68 -30.16 -6.78 -0.35
C GLU A 68 -30.86 -6.28 0.92
N SER A 69 -31.57 -5.19 0.74
CA SER A 69 -32.38 -4.51 1.73
C SER A 69 -33.60 -5.37 2.11
N THR A 70 -33.37 -6.51 2.77
CA THR A 70 -34.40 -7.16 3.59
C THR A 70 -34.19 -6.72 5.04
N GLY A 71 -34.74 -5.55 5.34
CA GLY A 71 -34.84 -5.04 6.71
C GLY A 71 -35.49 -6.10 7.61
N LEU A 72 -34.84 -6.38 8.73
CA LEU A 72 -35.22 -7.43 9.70
C LEU A 72 -36.38 -7.00 10.61
N PHE A 73 -37.38 -6.34 10.03
CA PHE A 73 -38.65 -5.98 10.66
C PHE A 73 -39.76 -6.09 9.61
N CYS A 74 -40.32 -7.29 9.47
CA CYS A 74 -41.61 -7.56 8.83
C CYS A 74 -42.52 -8.22 9.86
#